data_AF-A0A966YVX0-F1
#
_entry.id   AF-A0A966YVX0-F1
#
_cell.length_a   1.000
_cell.length_b   1.000
_cell.length_c   1.000
_cell.angle_alpha   90.00
_cell.angle_beta   90.00
_cell.angle_gamma   90.00
#
_symmetry.space_group_name_H-M   'P 1'
#
loop_
_entity.id
_entity.type
_entity.pdbx_description
1 polymer ?
#
loop_
_entity_poly.entity_id
_entity_poly.type
_entity_poly.pdbx_seq_one_letter_code
_entity_poly.pdbx_strand_id
1 'polypeptide(L)'
;MTTLAAIQGDGWCVIGCDSRASDESGRHIAMATHKIIENGPYLIAGAGSSRGSNIIQFGWRPPKPPNMVHLLDEFMTKKFIPEMRKSFVEAGYDMKEDGHAAEHDSIFLVAVRGVIYPIFEDYSWDRDVNSIYYAGSGSNIALGALEALNASRAKNPKQAEEYIRKAIAAAIKWDIFSGEPIVVKTQIGVRT
;
A
#
# COMPACT_ATOMS: atom_id res chain seq x y z
N MET A 1 -9.14 -5.06 7.06
CA MET A 1 -8.50 -5.75 8.20
C MET A 1 -7.04 -6.01 7.88
N THR A 2 -6.17 -5.06 8.23
CA THR A 2 -4.74 -5.05 7.83
C THR A 2 -3.99 -4.00 8.64
N THR A 3 -2.69 -4.19 8.83
CA THR A 3 -1.75 -3.09 9.08
C THR A 3 -0.76 -3.00 7.91
N LEU A 4 -0.81 -1.89 7.17
CA LEU A 4 0.25 -1.46 6.28
C LEU A 4 0.99 -0.28 6.89
N ALA A 5 2.30 -0.26 6.72
CA ALA A 5 3.15 0.88 7.06
C ALA A 5 4.28 0.99 6.05
N ALA A 6 4.63 2.21 5.65
CA ALA A 6 5.66 2.45 4.67
C ALA A 6 6.41 3.76 4.92
N ILE A 7 7.67 3.76 4.50
CA ILE A 7 8.59 4.90 4.60
C ILE A 7 9.23 5.08 3.23
N GLN A 8 9.21 6.31 2.73
CA GLN A 8 9.93 6.72 1.53
C GLN A 8 11.15 7.57 1.94
N GLY A 9 12.28 7.32 1.28
CA GLY A 9 13.47 8.17 1.35
C GLY A 9 13.90 8.62 -0.05
N ASP A 10 15.10 9.18 -0.13
CA ASP A 10 15.65 9.66 -1.41
C ASP A 10 16.03 8.48 -2.33
N GLY A 11 15.20 8.23 -3.34
CA GLY A 11 15.41 7.18 -4.33
C GLY A 11 15.21 5.77 -3.78
N TRP A 12 14.48 5.59 -2.68
CA TRP A 12 14.10 4.28 -2.16
C TRP A 12 12.82 4.36 -1.35
N CYS A 13 12.14 3.24 -1.19
CA CYS A 13 11.03 3.12 -0.28
C CYS A 13 10.93 1.70 0.30
N VAL A 14 10.27 1.59 1.44
CA VAL A 14 10.05 0.33 2.15
C VAL A 14 8.57 0.26 2.53
N ILE A 15 7.91 -0.85 2.20
CA ILE A 15 6.53 -1.14 2.58
C ILE A 15 6.52 -2.41 3.42
N GLY A 16 5.81 -2.40 4.55
CA GLY A 16 5.57 -3.57 5.38
C GLY A 16 4.09 -3.83 5.60
N CYS A 17 3.77 -5.10 5.85
CA CYS A 17 2.42 -5.56 6.17
C CYS A 17 2.41 -6.66 7.23
N ASP A 18 1.28 -6.78 7.91
CA ASP A 18 0.89 -8.00 8.62
C ASP A 18 0.44 -9.11 7.61
N SER A 19 0.20 -10.33 8.07
CA SER A 19 -0.12 -11.50 7.23
C SER A 19 -1.48 -12.15 7.52
N ARG A 20 -2.39 -11.47 8.24
CA ARG A 20 -3.71 -12.00 8.59
C ARG A 20 -4.79 -11.42 7.69
N ALA A 21 -5.67 -12.27 7.16
CA ALA A 21 -6.99 -11.83 6.70
C ALA A 21 -8.05 -12.23 7.72
N SER A 22 -9.25 -11.70 7.57
CA SER A 22 -10.42 -12.22 8.26
C SER A 22 -11.64 -12.15 7.37
N ASP A 23 -12.62 -13.02 7.65
CA ASP A 23 -13.94 -12.93 7.03
C ASP A 23 -14.84 -11.96 7.81
N GLU A 24 -16.09 -11.81 7.35
CA GLU A 24 -17.10 -10.92 7.94
C GLU A 24 -17.44 -11.26 9.40
N SER A 25 -17.24 -12.52 9.81
CA SER A 25 -17.44 -12.95 11.20
C SER A 25 -16.24 -12.66 12.11
N GLY A 26 -15.15 -12.12 11.53
CA GLY A 26 -13.89 -11.86 12.23
C GLY A 26 -13.00 -13.10 12.34
N ARG A 27 -13.38 -14.23 11.73
CA ARG A 27 -12.54 -15.43 11.74
C ARG A 27 -11.26 -15.17 10.95
N HIS A 28 -10.13 -15.45 11.59
CA HIS A 28 -8.83 -15.23 10.98
C HIS A 28 -8.49 -16.29 9.93
N ILE A 29 -7.83 -15.84 8.87
CA ILE A 29 -7.29 -16.65 7.79
C ILE A 29 -5.79 -16.37 7.71
N ALA A 30 -4.98 -17.42 7.82
CA ALA A 30 -3.55 -17.35 7.52
C ALA A 30 -3.40 -17.30 5.98
N MET A 31 -2.91 -16.17 5.46
CA MET A 31 -2.86 -15.96 4.02
C MET A 31 -1.68 -16.73 3.39
N ALA A 32 -1.95 -17.46 2.30
CA ALA A 32 -0.89 -18.10 1.51
C ALA A 32 -0.12 -17.09 0.63
N THR A 33 -0.76 -15.97 0.28
CA THR A 33 -0.15 -14.86 -0.44
C THR A 33 0.07 -13.68 0.51
N HIS A 34 1.13 -12.92 0.29
CA HIS A 34 1.40 -11.71 1.07
C HIS A 34 0.52 -10.56 0.59
N LYS A 35 0.26 -9.60 1.48
CA LYS A 35 -0.47 -8.37 1.12
C LYS A 35 0.36 -7.41 0.27
N ILE A 36 1.66 -7.67 0.14
CA ILE A 36 2.61 -6.93 -0.71
C ILE A 36 3.12 -7.86 -1.81
N ILE A 37 3.04 -7.42 -3.06
CA ILE A 37 3.58 -8.14 -4.21
C ILE A 37 4.36 -7.23 -5.15
N GLU A 38 5.22 -7.84 -5.95
CA GLU A 38 5.89 -7.19 -7.08
C GLU A 38 5.11 -7.49 -8.36
N ASN A 39 4.71 -6.44 -9.10
CA ASN A 39 4.05 -6.56 -10.39
C ASN A 39 4.77 -5.66 -11.40
N GLY A 40 5.73 -6.26 -12.13
CA GLY A 40 6.62 -5.51 -13.02
C GLY A 40 7.45 -4.47 -12.25
N PRO A 41 7.42 -3.18 -12.63
CA PRO A 41 8.20 -2.14 -11.95
C PRO A 41 7.54 -1.62 -10.66
N TYR A 42 6.40 -2.20 -10.25
CA TYR A 42 5.62 -1.76 -9.10
C TYR A 42 5.76 -2.70 -7.91
N LEU A 43 5.79 -2.12 -6.71
CA LEU A 43 5.49 -2.81 -5.46
C LEU A 43 4.09 -2.39 -5.04
N ILE A 44 3.18 -3.34 -4.84
CA ILE A 44 1.76 -3.05 -4.58
C ILE A 44 1.37 -3.71 -3.27
N ALA A 45 0.87 -2.92 -2.33
CA ALA A 45 0.32 -3.38 -1.07
C ALA A 45 -1.14 -2.99 -0.91
N GLY A 46 -1.99 -3.91 -0.42
CA GLY A 46 -3.43 -3.67 -0.26
C GLY A 46 -3.94 -3.84 1.16
N ALA A 47 -4.83 -2.94 1.56
CA ALA A 47 -5.63 -3.02 2.78
C ALA A 47 -7.12 -2.86 2.43
N GLY A 48 -7.99 -3.54 3.17
CA GLY A 48 -9.43 -3.57 2.89
C GLY A 48 -9.85 -4.90 2.28
N SER A 49 -10.72 -4.85 1.27
CA SER A 49 -11.23 -6.03 0.57
C SER A 49 -10.11 -6.81 -0.12
N SER A 50 -10.09 -8.13 0.12
CA SER A 50 -9.17 -9.03 -0.56
C SER A 50 -9.43 -9.09 -2.07
N ARG A 51 -10.66 -8.80 -2.52
CA ARG A 51 -11.02 -8.80 -3.94
C ARG A 51 -10.24 -7.73 -4.71
N GLY A 52 -10.22 -6.49 -4.20
CA GLY A 52 -9.45 -5.40 -4.80
C GLY A 52 -7.97 -5.73 -4.89
N SER A 53 -7.41 -6.29 -3.81
CA SER A 53 -6.04 -6.80 -3.79
C SER A 53 -5.82 -7.85 -4.87
N ASN A 54 -6.66 -8.89 -4.99
CA ASN A 54 -6.46 -9.93 -6.00
C ASN A 54 -6.43 -9.38 -7.44
N ILE A 55 -7.27 -8.39 -7.74
CA ILE A 55 -7.33 -7.78 -9.07
C ILE A 55 -6.03 -7.03 -9.39
N ILE A 56 -5.56 -6.13 -8.52
CA ILE A 56 -4.34 -5.36 -8.83
C ILE A 56 -3.05 -6.16 -8.62
N GLN A 57 -3.10 -7.23 -7.82
CA GLN A 57 -1.94 -8.08 -7.59
C GLN A 57 -1.73 -9.05 -8.75
N PHE A 58 -2.80 -9.64 -9.29
CA PHE A 58 -2.70 -10.75 -10.23
C PHE A 58 -3.60 -10.63 -11.48
N GLY A 59 -4.63 -9.80 -11.43
CA GLY A 59 -5.69 -9.73 -12.45
C GLY A 59 -5.48 -8.70 -13.56
N TRP A 60 -4.37 -7.97 -13.59
CA TRP A 60 -4.13 -6.90 -14.56
C TRP A 60 -2.66 -6.74 -14.94
N ARG A 61 -2.41 -5.91 -15.95
CA ARG A 61 -1.06 -5.46 -16.33
C ARG A 61 -0.98 -3.95 -16.18
N PRO A 62 -0.27 -3.42 -15.16
CA PRO A 62 -0.19 -1.99 -14.95
C PRO A 62 0.55 -1.30 -16.12
N PRO A 63 0.20 -0.04 -16.45
CA PRO A 63 0.88 0.69 -17.52
C PRO A 63 2.36 0.88 -17.21
N LYS A 64 3.20 0.97 -18.25
CA LYS A 64 4.64 1.19 -18.08
C LYS A 64 4.89 2.61 -17.53
N PRO A 65 5.60 2.76 -16.39
CA PRO A 65 5.88 4.08 -15.83
C PRO A 65 6.90 4.86 -16.68
N PRO A 66 6.83 6.21 -16.69
CA PRO A 66 7.86 7.04 -17.30
C PRO A 66 9.21 6.78 -16.64
N ASN A 67 10.31 7.11 -17.33
CA ASN A 67 11.64 6.97 -16.74
C ASN A 67 11.90 8.00 -15.64
N MET A 68 11.52 9.25 -15.88
CA MET A 68 11.81 10.37 -14.99
C MET A 68 10.81 10.42 -13.83
N VAL A 69 11.33 10.50 -12.60
CA VAL A 69 10.53 10.49 -11.35
C VAL A 69 9.56 11.67 -11.28
N HIS A 70 9.95 12.86 -11.74
CA HIS A 70 9.08 14.05 -11.69
C HIS A 70 7.83 13.94 -12.58
N LEU A 71 7.79 12.97 -13.51
CA LEU A 71 6.60 12.70 -14.34
C LEU A 71 5.64 11.70 -13.70
N LEU A 72 5.98 11.10 -12.55
CA LEU A 72 5.18 10.04 -11.95
C LEU A 72 3.84 10.55 -11.44
N ASP A 73 3.76 11.76 -10.90
CA ASP A 73 2.50 12.34 -10.39
C ASP A 73 1.47 12.48 -11.52
N GLU A 74 1.90 13.06 -12.65
CA GLU A 74 1.05 13.19 -13.84
C GLU A 74 0.67 11.81 -14.41
N PHE A 75 1.63 10.89 -14.47
CA PHE A 75 1.40 9.54 -14.94
C PHE A 75 0.40 8.77 -14.05
N MET A 76 0.50 8.92 -12.72
CA MET A 76 -0.37 8.24 -11.77
C MET A 76 -1.82 8.63 -12.02
N THR A 77 -2.08 9.95 -12.11
CA THR A 77 -3.41 10.50 -12.38
C THR A 77 -3.91 10.20 -13.79
N LYS A 78 -3.09 10.38 -14.82
CA LYS A 78 -3.56 10.33 -16.22
C LYS A 78 -3.55 8.93 -16.84
N LYS A 79 -2.84 7.97 -16.25
CA LYS A 79 -2.64 6.64 -16.84
C LYS A 79 -2.83 5.49 -15.86
N PHE A 80 -2.12 5.48 -14.73
CA PHE A 80 -2.15 4.34 -13.82
C PHE A 80 -3.54 4.14 -13.20
N ILE A 81 -4.09 5.17 -12.56
CA ILE A 81 -5.40 5.10 -11.89
C ILE A 81 -6.55 4.83 -12.88
N PRO A 82 -6.62 5.49 -14.07
CA PRO A 82 -7.63 5.16 -15.06
C PRO A 82 -7.60 3.69 -15.54
N GLU A 83 -6.42 3.11 -15.78
CA GLU A 83 -6.29 1.69 -16.17
C GLU A 83 -6.61 0.73 -15.00
N MET A 84 -6.27 1.13 -13.78
CA MET A 84 -6.63 0.39 -12.56
C MET A 84 -8.14 0.34 -12.40
N ARG A 85 -8.81 1.50 -12.50
CA ARG A 85 -10.27 1.59 -12.43
C ARG A 85 -10.94 0.78 -13.53
N LYS A 86 -10.43 0.82 -14.76
CA LYS A 86 -10.96 -0.02 -15.85
C LYS A 86 -10.92 -1.50 -15.46
N SER A 87 -9.81 -1.96 -14.88
CA SER A 87 -9.70 -3.34 -14.38
C SER A 87 -10.69 -3.65 -13.25
N PHE A 88 -10.99 -2.67 -12.39
CA PHE A 88 -11.99 -2.81 -11.33
C PHE A 88 -13.42 -2.88 -11.86
N VAL A 89 -13.77 -2.06 -12.85
CA VAL A 89 -15.07 -2.11 -13.54
C VAL A 89 -15.24 -3.46 -14.23
N GLU A 90 -14.25 -3.90 -15.01
CA GLU A 90 -14.30 -5.19 -15.72
C GLU A 90 -14.42 -6.39 -14.76
N ALA A 91 -13.82 -6.29 -13.58
CA ALA A 91 -13.84 -7.32 -12.55
C ALA A 91 -15.07 -7.27 -11.61
N GLY A 92 -15.97 -6.29 -11.81
CA GLY A 92 -17.16 -6.07 -10.99
C GLY A 92 -16.88 -5.58 -9.57
N TYR A 93 -15.77 -4.87 -9.36
CA TYR A 93 -15.34 -4.36 -8.05
C TYR A 93 -15.50 -2.84 -7.90
N ASP A 94 -15.53 -2.07 -9.00
CA ASP A 94 -15.89 -0.65 -8.97
C ASP A 94 -17.33 -0.49 -8.47
N MET A 95 -17.51 0.31 -7.43
CA MET A 95 -18.81 0.69 -6.91
C MET A 95 -19.14 2.08 -7.43
N LYS A 96 -20.14 2.16 -8.29
CA LYS A 96 -20.59 3.45 -8.85
C LYS A 96 -22.10 3.46 -8.96
N GLU A 97 -22.74 4.03 -7.95
CA GLU A 97 -24.16 4.28 -7.96
C GLU A 97 -24.50 5.54 -8.77
N ASP A 98 -25.72 5.62 -9.29
CA ASP A 98 -26.18 6.77 -10.08
C ASP A 98 -26.14 8.05 -9.23
N GLY A 99 -25.43 9.06 -9.71
CA GLY A 99 -25.25 10.34 -9.01
C GLY A 99 -24.11 10.38 -8.00
N HIS A 100 -23.38 9.27 -7.80
CA HIS A 100 -22.22 9.20 -6.92
C HIS A 100 -20.90 9.14 -7.70
N ALA A 101 -19.82 9.57 -7.04
CA ALA A 101 -18.47 9.30 -7.52
C ALA A 101 -18.20 7.79 -7.47
N ALA A 102 -17.26 7.31 -8.30
CA ALA A 102 -16.87 5.91 -8.27
C ALA A 102 -15.96 5.65 -7.07
N GLU A 103 -16.15 4.52 -6.40
CA GLU A 103 -15.40 4.12 -5.21
C GLU A 103 -15.11 2.60 -5.16
N HIS A 104 -14.31 2.18 -4.20
CA HIS A 104 -14.01 0.79 -3.90
C HIS A 104 -13.60 0.57 -2.43
N ASP A 105 -13.74 -0.65 -1.90
CA ASP A 105 -13.46 -0.97 -0.47
C ASP A 105 -11.99 -1.28 -0.17
N SER A 106 -11.05 -0.52 -0.71
CA SER A 106 -9.62 -0.77 -0.49
C SER A 106 -8.79 0.50 -0.49
N ILE A 107 -7.67 0.46 0.24
CA ILE A 107 -6.60 1.44 0.15
C ILE A 107 -5.35 0.69 -0.31
N PHE A 108 -4.62 1.27 -1.25
CA PHE A 108 -3.40 0.68 -1.78
C PHE A 108 -2.20 1.57 -1.54
N LEU A 109 -1.07 0.98 -1.13
CA LEU A 109 0.23 1.65 -1.18
C LEU A 109 0.97 1.11 -2.40
N VAL A 110 1.11 1.94 -3.43
CA VAL A 110 1.78 1.58 -4.68
C VAL A 110 3.11 2.31 -4.76
N ALA A 111 4.22 1.56 -4.78
CA ALA A 111 5.53 2.12 -5.03
C ALA A 111 6.02 1.88 -6.45
N VAL A 112 6.58 2.94 -7.04
CA VAL A 112 7.22 2.91 -8.36
C VAL A 112 8.43 3.83 -8.36
N ARG A 113 9.58 3.30 -8.79
CA ARG A 113 10.87 4.01 -8.81
C ARG A 113 11.22 4.68 -7.46
N GLY A 114 10.88 4.02 -6.35
CA GLY A 114 11.16 4.53 -5.01
C GLY A 114 10.21 5.61 -4.53
N VAL A 115 9.13 5.92 -5.26
CA VAL A 115 8.07 6.84 -4.85
C VAL A 115 6.81 6.06 -4.51
N ILE A 116 6.21 6.35 -3.36
CA ILE A 116 4.95 5.75 -2.89
C ILE A 116 3.77 6.68 -3.22
N TYR A 117 2.69 6.07 -3.71
CA TYR A 117 1.38 6.66 -3.88
C TYR A 117 0.37 5.88 -3.02
N PRO A 118 -0.20 6.47 -1.97
CA PRO A 118 -1.41 5.92 -1.35
C PRO A 118 -2.59 6.22 -2.29
N ILE A 119 -3.29 5.17 -2.73
CA ILE A 119 -4.50 5.28 -3.55
C ILE A 119 -5.69 4.94 -2.65
N PHE A 120 -6.57 5.92 -2.46
CA PHE A 120 -7.74 5.83 -1.58
C PHE A 120 -8.96 5.26 -2.31
N GLU A 121 -10.02 5.03 -1.54
CA GLU A 121 -11.26 4.39 -1.97
C GLU A 121 -11.94 5.08 -3.15
N ASP A 122 -11.82 6.40 -3.26
CA ASP A 122 -12.37 7.23 -4.33
C ASP A 122 -11.42 7.39 -5.54
N TYR A 123 -10.39 6.56 -5.61
CA TYR A 123 -9.30 6.64 -6.60
C TYR A 123 -8.43 7.91 -6.49
N SER A 124 -8.54 8.70 -5.43
CA SER A 124 -7.63 9.81 -5.18
C SER A 124 -6.27 9.31 -4.69
N TRP A 125 -5.26 10.19 -4.75
CA TRP A 125 -3.97 9.95 -4.14
C TRP A 125 -3.38 11.26 -3.62
N ASP A 126 -2.78 11.23 -2.43
CA ASP A 126 -2.10 12.36 -1.83
C ASP A 126 -0.81 11.91 -1.14
N ARG A 127 0.29 12.59 -1.41
CA ARG A 127 1.58 12.26 -0.82
C ARG A 127 1.85 13.09 0.42
N ASP A 128 2.28 12.43 1.50
CA ASP A 128 2.63 13.10 2.75
C ASP A 128 4.04 13.67 2.67
N VAL A 129 4.20 14.93 3.08
CA VAL A 129 5.49 15.64 3.13
C VAL A 129 6.51 14.94 4.05
N ASN A 130 6.04 14.22 5.07
CA ASN A 130 6.86 13.43 5.99
C ASN A 130 7.30 12.09 5.38
N SER A 131 6.79 11.73 4.20
CA SER A 131 7.14 10.48 3.50
C SER A 131 6.84 9.21 4.31
N ILE A 132 5.81 9.28 5.16
CA ILE A 132 5.25 8.16 5.92
C ILE A 132 3.86 7.84 5.38
N TYR A 133 3.60 6.57 5.12
CA TYR A 133 2.31 6.10 4.60
C TYR A 133 1.85 4.88 5.37
N TYR A 134 0.54 4.70 5.48
CA TYR A 134 -0.06 3.63 6.26
C TYR A 134 -1.49 3.39 5.79
N ALA A 135 -2.01 2.18 6.02
CA ALA A 135 -3.38 1.84 5.67
C ALA A 135 -3.89 0.63 6.44
N GLY A 136 -5.21 0.55 6.60
CA GLY A 136 -5.90 -0.55 7.30
C GLY A 136 -6.18 -0.26 8.79
N SER A 137 -6.79 -1.23 9.47
CA SER A 137 -7.32 -1.11 10.83
C SER A 137 -6.26 -0.82 11.88
N GLY A 138 -5.09 -1.46 11.83
CA GLY A 138 -4.00 -1.25 12.80
C GLY A 138 -3.07 -0.09 12.46
N SER A 139 -3.38 0.66 11.40
CA SER A 139 -2.49 1.67 10.84
C SER A 139 -2.26 2.88 11.75
N ASN A 140 -3.27 3.32 12.52
CA ASN A 140 -3.12 4.41 13.50
C ASN A 140 -2.14 4.05 14.63
N ILE A 141 -2.11 2.77 15.05
CA ILE A 141 -1.15 2.28 16.05
C ILE A 141 0.25 2.27 15.45
N ALA A 142 0.38 1.76 14.21
CA ALA A 142 1.65 1.76 13.49
C ALA A 142 2.19 3.19 13.29
N LEU A 143 1.34 4.14 12.90
CA LEU A 143 1.71 5.54 12.74
C LEU A 143 2.26 6.14 14.04
N GLY A 144 1.56 5.96 15.16
CA GLY A 144 2.04 6.45 16.46
C GLY A 144 3.39 5.86 16.86
N ALA A 145 3.61 4.57 16.57
CA ALA A 145 4.90 3.92 16.80
C ALA A 145 6.01 4.47 15.88
N LEU A 146 5.71 4.71 14.60
CA LEU A 146 6.64 5.33 13.64
C LEU A 146 7.04 6.75 14.08
N GLU A 147 6.08 7.54 14.56
CA GLU A 147 6.33 8.88 15.08
C GLU A 147 7.27 8.83 16.30
N ALA A 148 6.99 7.96 17.27
CA ALA A 148 7.85 7.77 18.44
C ALA A 148 9.27 7.32 18.08
N LEU A 149 9.43 6.57 16.99
CA LEU A 149 10.72 6.13 16.45
C LEU A 149 11.44 7.21 15.61
N ASN A 150 10.82 8.39 15.41
CA ASN A 150 11.27 9.42 14.47
C ASN A 150 11.53 8.83 13.06
N ALA A 151 10.61 7.99 12.59
CA ALA A 151 10.80 7.20 11.39
C ALA A 151 10.97 8.03 10.11
N SER A 152 10.42 9.25 10.07
CA SER A 152 10.62 10.22 8.98
C SER A 152 12.09 10.61 8.77
N ARG A 153 12.96 10.34 9.75
CA ARG A 153 14.41 10.58 9.68
C ARG A 153 15.22 9.33 9.33
N ALA A 154 14.58 8.26 8.87
CA ALA A 154 15.28 7.05 8.44
C ALA A 154 16.29 7.37 7.33
N LYS A 155 17.55 6.99 7.54
CA LYS A 155 18.66 7.37 6.65
C LYS A 155 18.84 6.45 5.46
N ASN A 156 18.35 5.21 5.57
CA ASN A 156 18.52 4.17 4.56
C ASN A 156 17.40 3.12 4.68
N PRO A 157 17.22 2.28 3.65
CA PRO A 157 16.17 1.26 3.64
C PRO A 157 16.21 0.29 4.82
N LYS A 158 17.40 -0.09 5.29
CA LYS A 158 17.56 -1.04 6.40
C LYS A 158 17.01 -0.46 7.70
N GLN A 159 17.28 0.82 7.98
CA GLN A 159 16.73 1.50 9.14
C GLN A 159 15.21 1.68 9.03
N ALA A 160 14.71 2.02 7.85
CA ALA A 160 13.27 2.11 7.59
C ALA A 160 12.56 0.76 7.81
N GLU A 161 13.14 -0.34 7.31
CA GLU A 161 12.63 -1.70 7.57
C GLU A 161 12.56 -2.01 9.06
N GLU A 162 13.61 -1.68 9.84
CA GLU A 162 13.61 -1.90 11.29
C GLU A 162 12.45 -1.15 11.97
N TYR A 163 12.22 0.11 11.60
CA TYR A 163 11.14 0.92 12.15
C TYR A 163 9.77 0.40 11.77
N ILE A 164 9.56 0.02 10.50
CA ILE A 164 8.32 -0.58 10.02
C ILE A 164 8.03 -1.88 10.77
N ARG A 165 9.02 -2.75 10.97
CA ARG A 165 8.83 -4.00 11.73
C ARG A 165 8.40 -3.73 13.17
N LYS A 166 9.05 -2.78 13.85
CA LYS A 166 8.66 -2.39 15.22
C LYS A 166 7.25 -1.82 15.28
N ALA A 167 6.88 -0.97 14.33
CA ALA A 167 5.57 -0.34 14.26
C ALA A 167 4.45 -1.35 13.99
N ILE A 168 4.64 -2.26 13.03
CA ILE A 168 3.66 -3.31 12.73
C ILE A 168 3.57 -4.31 13.90
N ALA A 169 4.67 -4.64 14.58
CA ALA A 169 4.63 -5.48 15.78
C ALA A 169 3.79 -4.84 16.90
N ALA A 170 3.88 -3.52 17.08
CA ALA A 170 3.02 -2.79 18.00
C ALA A 170 1.55 -2.86 17.57
N ALA A 171 1.26 -2.70 16.27
CA ALA A 171 -0.10 -2.82 15.74
C ALA A 171 -0.67 -4.24 15.91
N ILE A 172 0.09 -5.30 15.62
CA ILE A 172 -0.31 -6.70 15.81
C ILE A 172 -0.74 -6.98 17.27
N LYS A 173 -0.11 -6.30 18.24
CA LYS A 173 -0.45 -6.49 19.66
C LYS A 173 -1.84 -5.91 20.02
N TRP A 174 -2.28 -4.86 19.32
CA TRP A 174 -3.43 -4.05 19.76
C TRP A 174 -4.58 -3.97 18.73
N ASP A 175 -4.32 -4.31 17.47
CA ASP A 175 -5.33 -4.46 16.42
C ASP A 175 -5.67 -5.95 16.25
N ILE A 176 -6.89 -6.34 16.61
CA ILE A 176 -7.38 -7.73 16.56
C ILE A 176 -7.30 -8.34 15.15
N PHE A 177 -7.27 -7.49 14.13
CA PHE A 177 -7.30 -7.86 12.72
C PHE A 177 -5.92 -8.01 12.09
N SER A 178 -4.86 -7.71 12.82
CA SER A 178 -3.48 -7.84 12.35
C SER A 178 -2.79 -9.08 12.92
N GLY A 179 -1.86 -9.67 12.19
CA GLY A 179 -1.14 -10.85 12.67
C GLY A 179 0.21 -11.12 11.99
N GLU A 180 1.05 -11.89 12.67
CA GLU A 180 2.33 -12.39 12.16
C GLU A 180 2.15 -13.37 10.96
N PRO A 181 3.19 -13.58 10.13
CA PRO A 181 4.49 -12.90 10.16
C PRO A 181 4.45 -11.47 9.59
N ILE A 182 5.34 -10.59 10.06
CA ILE A 182 5.58 -9.29 9.43
C ILE A 182 6.41 -9.45 8.14
N VAL A 183 5.83 -9.04 7.02
CA VAL A 183 6.47 -9.04 5.70
C VAL A 183 6.90 -7.62 5.36
N VAL A 184 8.11 -7.45 4.86
CA VAL A 184 8.64 -6.15 4.42
C VAL A 184 9.30 -6.30 3.06
N LYS A 185 9.08 -5.31 2.20
CA LYS A 185 9.64 -5.23 0.86
C LYS A 185 10.22 -3.84 0.63
N THR A 186 11.36 -3.81 -0.05
CA THR A 186 12.10 -2.60 -0.37
C THR A 186 12.14 -2.43 -1.88
N GLN A 187 11.89 -1.21 -2.36
CA GLN A 187 12.14 -0.84 -3.75
C GLN A 187 13.19 0.25 -3.80
N ILE A 188 14.25 0.01 -4.58
CA ILE A 188 15.25 1.03 -4.90
C ILE A 188 14.83 1.72 -6.19
N GLY A 189 14.68 3.03 -6.13
CA GLY A 189 14.47 3.88 -7.29
C GLY A 189 15.72 3.94 -8.15
N VAL A 190 15.54 3.87 -9.46
CA VAL A 190 16.63 4.12 -10.38
C VAL A 190 16.85 5.63 -10.40
N ARG A 191 18.04 6.09 -9.98
CA ARG A 191 18.47 7.47 -10.21
C ARG A 191 18.60 7.66 -11.73
N THR A 192 17.56 8.21 -12.36
CA THR A 192 17.59 8.64 -13.77
C THR A 192 17.38 10.13 -13.85
#